data_AF-G2GPS4-F1
#
_entry.id   AF-G2GPS4-F1
#
_cell.length_a   1.000
_cell.length_b   1.000
_cell.length_c   1.000
_cell.angle_alpha   90.00
_cell.angle_beta   90.00
_cell.angle_gamma   90.00
#
_symmetry.space_group_name_H-M   'P 1'
#
loop_
_entity.id
_entity.type
_entity.pdbx_description
1 polymer ?
#
loop_
_entity_poly.entity_id
_entity_poly.type
_entity_poly.pdbx_seq_one_letter_code
_entity_poly.pdbx_strand_id
1 'polypeptide(L)'
;MNDRLPPAAPDTVAAAVEALTSRLRKKLDAAIEQYAAVPAVTEGGTVSVRCGDDAVVTLEPGAFGAVTTAEQARCTCLLAPRCLHRAAVLSACPVADASAAPEPEPADTGLGTGTAPGAPGAADGSSPSGTDGSAAAAAGRRAGCRAAAGRTAHRRPGGRRD
;
A
#
# COMPACT_ATOMS: atom_id res chain seq x y z
N MET A 1 -15.71 17.00 -3.53
CA MET A 1 -15.72 15.75 -2.75
C MET A 1 -16.45 14.71 -3.57
N ASN A 2 -15.95 13.48 -3.66
CA ASN A 2 -16.52 12.47 -4.54
C ASN A 2 -17.56 11.65 -3.76
N ASP A 3 -18.77 12.20 -3.61
CA ASP A 3 -19.83 11.66 -2.72
C ASP A 3 -20.38 10.28 -3.14
N ARG A 4 -19.88 9.72 -4.26
CA ARG A 4 -20.17 8.35 -4.70
C ARG A 4 -19.19 7.32 -4.16
N LEU A 5 -18.08 7.74 -3.55
CA LEU A 5 -17.14 6.82 -2.93
C LEU A 5 -17.69 6.30 -1.60
N PRO A 6 -17.50 5.00 -1.30
CA PRO A 6 -17.92 4.43 -0.04
C PRO A 6 -17.09 5.01 1.11
N PRO A 7 -17.63 5.10 2.34
CA PRO A 7 -16.83 5.45 3.51
C PRO A 7 -15.67 4.46 3.72
N ALA A 8 -14.51 4.96 4.11
CA ALA A 8 -13.32 4.15 4.39
C ALA A 8 -12.88 4.31 5.85
N ALA A 9 -12.50 3.21 6.49
CA ALA A 9 -11.96 3.22 7.84
C ALA A 9 -10.58 3.91 7.85
N PRO A 10 -10.32 4.78 8.84
CA PRO A 10 -9.08 5.55 8.89
C PRO A 10 -7.83 4.65 8.94
N ASP A 11 -7.90 3.52 9.65
CA ASP A 11 -6.80 2.55 9.74
C ASP A 11 -6.46 1.92 8.37
N THR A 12 -7.46 1.65 7.55
CA THR A 12 -7.26 1.11 6.20
C THR A 12 -6.56 2.12 5.30
N VAL A 13 -6.95 3.40 5.40
CA VAL A 13 -6.31 4.49 4.67
C VAL A 13 -4.86 4.65 5.13
N ALA A 14 -4.61 4.66 6.44
CA ALA A 14 -3.25 4.77 7.00
C ALA A 14 -2.34 3.62 6.52
N ALA A 15 -2.81 2.37 6.63
CA ALA A 15 -2.06 1.20 6.17
C ALA A 15 -1.71 1.27 4.66
N ALA A 16 -2.63 1.78 3.83
CA ALA A 16 -2.38 1.96 2.40
C ALA A 16 -1.30 3.00 2.12
N VAL A 17 -1.28 4.11 2.87
CA VAL A 17 -0.28 5.18 2.73
C VAL A 17 1.10 4.75 3.26
N GLU A 18 1.14 4.06 4.39
CA GLU A 18 2.37 3.53 4.99
C GLU A 18 3.07 2.52 4.07
N ALA A 19 2.28 1.74 3.33
CA ALA A 19 2.80 0.79 2.36
C ALA A 19 3.53 1.47 1.19
N LEU A 20 3.32 2.76 0.93
CA LEU A 20 3.96 3.47 -0.19
C LEU A 20 5.45 3.71 0.05
N THR A 21 6.23 3.71 -1.03
CA THR A 21 7.61 4.22 -1.00
C THR A 21 7.63 5.74 -0.84
N SER A 22 8.73 6.30 -0.33
CA SER A 22 8.90 7.75 -0.14
C SER A 22 8.61 8.57 -1.41
N ARG A 23 9.02 8.05 -2.57
CA ARG A 23 8.79 8.67 -3.88
C ARG A 23 7.30 8.75 -4.23
N LEU A 24 6.51 7.73 -3.87
CA LEU A 24 5.08 7.70 -4.13
C LEU A 24 4.31 8.56 -3.13
N ARG A 25 4.69 8.54 -1.84
CA ARG A 25 4.08 9.40 -0.81
C ARG A 25 4.15 10.88 -1.17
N LYS A 26 5.28 11.35 -1.71
CA LYS A 26 5.44 12.74 -2.16
C LYS A 26 4.46 13.16 -3.26
N LYS A 27 3.88 12.21 -4.00
CA LYS A 27 2.91 12.47 -5.07
C LYS A 27 1.46 12.24 -4.65
N LEU A 28 1.24 11.79 -3.42
CA LEU A 28 -0.07 11.35 -2.96
C LEU A 28 -1.09 12.48 -2.98
N ASP A 29 -0.76 13.64 -2.42
CA ASP A 29 -1.71 14.76 -2.29
C ASP A 29 -2.24 15.23 -3.65
N ALA A 30 -1.35 15.41 -4.62
CA ALA A 30 -1.74 15.76 -5.99
C ALA A 30 -2.59 14.68 -6.66
N ALA A 31 -2.33 13.40 -6.36
CA ALA A 31 -3.14 12.29 -6.86
C ALA A 31 -4.52 12.24 -6.17
N ILE A 32 -4.61 12.56 -4.88
CA ILE A 32 -5.89 12.65 -4.15
C ILE A 32 -6.76 13.72 -4.80
N GLU A 33 -6.23 14.92 -5.00
CA GLU A 33 -6.95 16.02 -5.66
C GLU A 33 -7.43 15.63 -7.06
N GLN A 34 -6.58 14.95 -7.83
CA GLN A 34 -6.93 14.47 -9.16
C GLN A 34 -8.08 13.44 -9.11
N TYR A 35 -7.97 12.41 -8.28
CA TYR A 35 -8.97 11.33 -8.24
C TYR A 35 -10.25 11.71 -7.51
N ALA A 36 -10.22 12.71 -6.63
CA ALA A 36 -11.43 13.29 -6.04
C ALA A 36 -12.35 13.93 -7.09
N ALA A 37 -11.82 14.30 -8.27
CA ALA A 37 -12.59 14.83 -9.39
C ALA A 37 -13.02 13.77 -10.43
N VAL A 38 -12.50 12.54 -10.34
CA VAL A 38 -12.78 11.47 -11.32
C VAL A 38 -14.10 10.78 -10.95
N PRO A 39 -15.06 10.61 -11.90
CA PRO A 39 -16.33 9.97 -11.58
C PRO A 39 -16.16 8.50 -11.16
N ALA A 40 -16.83 8.12 -10.06
CA ALA A 40 -16.92 6.75 -9.60
C ALA A 40 -18.18 6.06 -10.18
N VAL A 41 -18.01 4.80 -10.60
CA VAL A 41 -19.08 3.95 -11.13
C VAL A 41 -19.43 2.90 -10.07
N THR A 42 -20.69 2.83 -9.68
CA THR A 42 -21.19 1.84 -8.71
C THR A 42 -22.01 0.79 -9.44
N GLU A 43 -21.65 -0.48 -9.29
CA GLU A 43 -22.31 -1.63 -9.91
C GLU A 43 -22.36 -2.79 -8.92
N GLY A 44 -23.56 -3.31 -8.62
CA GLY A 44 -23.72 -4.50 -7.77
C GLY A 44 -23.12 -4.38 -6.36
N GLY A 45 -23.01 -3.16 -5.81
CA GLY A 45 -22.36 -2.90 -4.51
C GLY A 45 -20.86 -2.69 -4.59
N THR A 46 -20.24 -2.84 -5.76
CA THR A 46 -18.83 -2.55 -6.01
C THR A 46 -18.67 -1.16 -6.63
N VAL A 47 -17.66 -0.41 -6.19
CA VAL A 47 -17.36 0.93 -6.72
C VAL A 47 -16.04 0.89 -7.49
N SER A 48 -16.04 1.34 -8.75
CA SER A 48 -14.88 1.37 -9.62
C SER A 48 -14.51 2.79 -10.03
N VAL A 49 -13.22 3.10 -9.97
CA VAL A 49 -12.64 4.39 -10.38
C VAL A 49 -11.55 4.14 -11.42
N ARG A 50 -11.67 4.78 -12.59
CA ARG A 50 -10.66 4.73 -13.66
C ARG A 50 -9.50 5.65 -13.32
N CYS A 51 -8.34 5.09 -13.03
CA CYS A 51 -7.11 5.81 -12.74
C CYS A 51 -6.26 5.91 -14.01
N GLY A 52 -6.68 6.77 -14.94
CA GLY A 52 -6.07 6.87 -16.27
C GLY A 52 -6.50 5.74 -17.21
N ASP A 53 -5.66 5.41 -18.18
CA ASP A 53 -6.01 4.46 -19.25
C ASP A 53 -5.83 2.98 -18.84
N ASP A 54 -4.83 2.67 -18.01
CA ASP A 54 -4.40 1.28 -17.73
C ASP A 54 -4.74 0.77 -16.32
N ALA A 55 -5.29 1.61 -15.45
CA ALA A 55 -5.56 1.24 -14.06
C ALA A 55 -7.01 1.49 -13.66
N VAL A 56 -7.60 0.51 -12.98
CA VAL A 56 -8.90 0.64 -12.34
C VAL A 56 -8.72 0.30 -10.87
N VAL A 57 -9.23 1.16 -9.99
CA VAL A 57 -9.37 0.87 -8.56
C VAL A 57 -10.79 0.40 -8.32
N THR A 58 -10.91 -0.76 -7.69
CA THR A 58 -12.16 -1.40 -7.31
C THR A 58 -12.24 -1.43 -5.79
N LEU A 59 -13.33 -0.89 -5.27
CA LEU A 59 -13.68 -0.89 -3.85
C LEU A 59 -14.89 -1.79 -3.66
N GLU A 60 -14.78 -2.73 -2.74
CA GLU A 60 -15.81 -3.69 -2.36
C GLU A 60 -16.17 -3.45 -0.89
N PRO A 61 -17.09 -2.50 -0.59
CA PRO A 61 -17.49 -2.23 0.78
C PRO A 61 -18.10 -3.47 1.44
N GLY A 62 -17.84 -3.65 2.73
CA GLY A 62 -18.38 -4.78 3.50
C GLY A 62 -19.87 -4.62 3.83
N ALA A 63 -20.39 -5.48 4.71
CA ALA A 63 -21.80 -5.48 5.12
C ALA A 63 -22.28 -4.12 5.68
N PHE A 64 -21.38 -3.32 6.24
CA PHE A 64 -21.65 -1.98 6.76
C PHE A 64 -21.56 -0.86 5.71
N GLY A 65 -21.37 -1.20 4.44
CA GLY A 65 -21.22 -0.23 3.36
C GLY A 65 -19.91 0.57 3.37
N ALA A 66 -18.96 0.18 4.24
CA ALA A 66 -17.65 0.81 4.37
C ALA A 66 -16.51 -0.14 3.98
N VAL A 67 -15.40 0.45 3.55
CA VAL A 67 -14.12 -0.23 3.32
C VAL A 67 -13.33 -0.24 4.62
N THR A 68 -13.23 -1.39 5.26
CA THR A 68 -12.58 -1.57 6.58
C THR A 68 -11.34 -2.45 6.53
N THR A 69 -11.09 -3.14 5.42
CA THR A 69 -9.94 -4.05 5.23
C THR A 69 -9.19 -3.72 3.95
N ALA A 70 -7.92 -4.11 3.88
CA ALA A 70 -7.07 -3.79 2.73
C ALA A 70 -7.46 -4.58 1.46
N GLU A 71 -8.08 -5.75 1.62
CA GLU A 71 -8.47 -6.68 0.55
C GLU A 71 -9.68 -6.19 -0.24
N GLN A 72 -10.50 -5.36 0.40
CA GLN A 72 -11.66 -4.68 -0.18
C GLN A 72 -11.27 -3.57 -1.16
N ALA A 73 -10.00 -3.18 -1.20
CA ALA A 73 -9.49 -2.18 -2.13
C ALA A 73 -8.42 -2.79 -3.05
N ARG A 74 -8.78 -2.97 -4.32
CA ARG A 74 -7.92 -3.58 -5.33
C ARG A 74 -7.63 -2.59 -6.44
N CYS A 75 -6.41 -2.65 -6.98
CA CYS A 75 -6.06 -1.89 -8.16
C CYS A 75 -5.46 -2.83 -9.19
N THR A 76 -5.83 -2.66 -10.46
CA THR A 76 -5.31 -3.49 -11.56
C THR A 76 -3.90 -3.10 -12.01
N CYS A 77 -3.33 -2.01 -11.49
CA CYS A 77 -2.00 -1.57 -11.89
C CYS A 77 -0.92 -2.55 -11.41
N LEU A 78 0.19 -2.62 -12.15
CA LEU A 78 1.31 -3.52 -11.89
C LEU A 78 2.01 -3.32 -10.53
N LEU A 79 1.73 -2.21 -9.83
CA LEU A 79 2.28 -1.92 -8.50
C LEU A 79 1.36 -2.34 -7.35
N ALA A 80 0.24 -3.00 -7.63
CA ALA A 80 -0.64 -3.50 -6.59
C ALA A 80 0.09 -4.50 -5.67
N PRO A 81 -0.18 -4.50 -4.35
CA PRO A 81 -1.13 -3.63 -3.61
C PRO A 81 -0.56 -2.25 -3.23
N ARG A 82 0.74 -1.99 -3.42
CA ARG A 82 1.44 -0.80 -2.90
C ARG A 82 1.49 0.34 -3.93
N CYS A 83 0.37 0.64 -4.56
CA CYS A 83 0.28 1.62 -5.64
C CYS A 83 -0.29 2.97 -5.19
N LEU A 84 0.13 4.03 -5.90
CA LEU A 84 -0.36 5.40 -5.67
C LEU A 84 -1.88 5.50 -5.87
N HIS A 85 -2.41 4.84 -6.90
CA HIS A 85 -3.83 4.90 -7.26
C HIS A 85 -4.73 4.42 -6.13
N ARG A 86 -4.44 3.25 -5.55
CA ARG A 86 -5.23 2.70 -4.45
C ARG A 86 -5.20 3.62 -3.23
N ALA A 87 -4.02 4.06 -2.82
CA ALA A 87 -3.88 4.95 -1.68
C ALA A 87 -4.62 6.28 -1.90
N ALA A 88 -4.48 6.89 -3.09
CA ALA A 88 -5.12 8.16 -3.39
C ALA A 88 -6.66 8.05 -3.45
N VAL A 89 -7.19 6.98 -4.03
CA VAL A 89 -8.64 6.73 -4.05
C VAL A 89 -9.17 6.50 -2.63
N LEU A 90 -8.48 5.70 -1.81
CA LEU A 90 -8.85 5.49 -0.40
C LEU A 90 -8.81 6.78 0.40
N SER A 91 -7.81 7.64 0.19
CA SER A 91 -7.72 8.95 0.85
C SER A 91 -8.73 9.98 0.34
N ALA A 92 -9.32 9.77 -0.84
CA ALA A 92 -10.42 10.60 -1.36
C ALA A 92 -11.81 10.13 -0.88
N CYS A 93 -11.89 8.94 -0.27
CA CYS A 93 -13.14 8.43 0.29
C CYS A 93 -13.58 9.24 1.53
N PRO A 94 -14.89 9.37 1.78
CA PRO A 94 -15.38 9.83 3.08
C PRO A 94 -14.81 8.98 4.22
N VAL A 95 -14.56 9.58 5.38
CA VAL A 95 -14.09 8.84 6.55
C VAL A 95 -15.29 8.12 7.17
N ALA A 96 -15.16 6.82 7.42
CA ALA A 96 -16.16 6.06 8.17
C ALA A 96 -16.09 6.44 9.66
N ASP A 97 -17.25 6.65 10.28
CA ASP A 97 -17.34 6.79 11.74
C ASP A 97 -16.94 5.47 12.40
N ALA A 98 -15.86 5.50 13.19
CA ALA A 98 -15.33 4.33 13.88
C ALA A 98 -16.34 3.68 14.85
N SER A 99 -17.38 4.42 15.25
CA SER A 99 -18.44 3.94 16.14
C SER A 99 -19.37 2.89 15.51
N ALA A 100 -19.27 2.63 14.20
CA ALA A 100 -20.08 1.64 13.48
C ALA A 100 -19.35 0.31 13.21
N ALA A 101 -18.05 0.19 13.54
CA ALA A 101 -17.33 -1.06 13.44
C ALA A 101 -17.53 -1.90 14.72
N PRO A 102 -17.84 -3.20 14.63
CA PRO A 102 -17.82 -4.06 15.80
C PRO A 102 -16.39 -4.05 16.38
N GLU A 103 -16.26 -3.69 17.66
CA GLU A 103 -15.01 -3.86 18.40
C GLU A 103 -14.55 -5.32 18.23
N PRO A 104 -13.28 -5.58 17.88
CA PRO A 104 -12.75 -6.92 17.98
C PRO A 104 -12.86 -7.31 19.45
N GLU A 105 -13.75 -8.25 19.76
CA GLU A 105 -13.86 -8.76 21.12
C GLU A 105 -12.46 -9.20 21.57
N PRO A 106 -11.98 -8.73 22.74
CA PRO A 106 -10.71 -9.18 23.24
C PRO A 106 -10.80 -10.70 23.36
N ALA A 107 -9.92 -11.40 22.64
CA ALA A 107 -9.75 -12.83 22.81
C ALA A 107 -9.39 -13.06 24.28
N ASP A 108 -10.37 -13.51 25.05
CA ASP A 108 -10.26 -13.93 26.43
C ASP A 108 -9.33 -15.16 26.45
N THR A 109 -8.02 -14.91 26.50
CA THR A 109 -7.03 -15.93 26.86
C THR A 109 -7.23 -16.24 28.33
N GLY A 110 -8.26 -17.02 28.60
CA GLY A 110 -8.55 -17.59 29.90
C GLY A 110 -7.32 -18.31 30.42
N LEU A 111 -6.88 -17.90 31.62
CA LEU A 111 -5.88 -18.59 32.42
C LEU A 111 -6.30 -20.05 32.61
N GLY A 112 -5.58 -20.96 31.95
CA GLY A 112 -5.50 -22.36 32.33
C GLY A 112 -4.43 -22.54 33.40
N THR A 113 -4.81 -22.45 34.67
CA THR A 113 -3.99 -22.81 35.82
C THR A 113 -3.68 -24.31 35.78
N GLY A 114 -2.43 -24.66 35.48
CA GLY A 114 -1.88 -26.01 35.62
C GLY A 114 -0.63 -25.98 36.49
N THR A 115 -0.80 -26.17 37.79
CA THR A 115 0.27 -26.37 38.78
C THR A 115 0.97 -27.72 38.56
N ALA A 116 2.31 -27.71 38.45
CA ALA A 116 3.17 -28.75 39.02
C ALA A 116 4.59 -28.19 39.28
N PRO A 117 5.19 -28.45 40.45
CA PRO A 117 6.51 -27.94 40.84
C PRO A 117 7.64 -28.93 40.47
N GLY A 118 8.84 -28.40 40.22
CA GLY A 118 10.06 -29.21 40.09
C GLY A 118 11.28 -28.40 39.66
N ALA A 119 12.03 -27.88 40.62
CA ALA A 119 13.44 -27.49 40.49
C ALA A 119 14.29 -28.45 41.36
N PRO A 120 15.64 -28.47 41.34
CA PRO A 120 16.59 -27.68 40.53
C PRO A 120 17.70 -28.55 39.87
N GLY A 121 18.46 -27.98 38.94
CA GLY A 121 19.70 -28.57 38.43
C GLY A 121 20.69 -27.47 38.03
N ALA A 122 21.72 -27.29 38.86
CA ALA A 122 22.84 -26.38 38.65
C ALA A 122 24.03 -27.10 38.01
N ALA A 123 24.69 -26.45 37.04
CA ALA A 123 26.11 -26.56 36.66
C ALA A 123 26.31 -25.63 35.44
N ASP A 124 27.00 -24.49 35.56
CA ASP A 124 28.45 -24.30 35.42
C ASP A 124 28.98 -24.63 34.01
N GLY A 125 29.67 -23.67 33.38
CA GLY A 125 30.32 -23.90 32.10
C GLY A 125 30.61 -22.64 31.28
N SER A 126 31.80 -22.08 31.52
CA SER A 126 32.48 -20.99 30.81
C SER A 126 32.43 -21.01 29.27
N SER A 127 32.50 -19.80 28.69
CA SER A 127 32.85 -19.49 27.29
C SER A 127 34.15 -20.18 26.81
N PRO A 128 34.37 -20.34 25.48
CA PRO A 128 35.10 -19.31 24.76
C PRO A 128 34.67 -19.08 23.30
N SER A 129 35.21 -17.97 22.77
CA SER A 129 35.23 -17.51 21.38
C SER A 129 35.71 -18.57 20.37
N GLY A 130 35.14 -18.56 19.16
CA GLY A 130 35.56 -19.37 18.02
C GLY A 130 35.50 -18.54 16.74
N THR A 131 36.69 -18.26 16.22
CA THR A 131 37.07 -17.42 15.08
C THR A 131 36.93 -18.11 13.71
N ASP A 132 36.67 -17.26 12.70
CA ASP A 132 37.22 -17.22 11.33
C ASP A 132 37.11 -18.39 10.34
N GLY A 133 36.85 -17.99 9.08
CA GLY A 133 37.03 -18.76 7.83
C GLY A 133 36.01 -18.33 6.78
N SER A 134 36.13 -17.19 6.10
CA SER A 134 37.08 -16.78 5.05
C SER A 134 36.99 -17.54 3.71
N ALA A 135 36.74 -16.74 2.66
CA ALA A 135 37.08 -16.92 1.24
C ALA A 135 36.34 -18.05 0.46
N ALA A 136 36.03 -17.96 -0.84
CA ALA A 136 36.48 -17.12 -1.95
C ALA A 136 35.35 -17.14 -3.02
N ALA A 137 34.94 -16.01 -3.62
CA ALA A 137 35.53 -15.32 -4.76
C ALA A 137 35.22 -15.92 -6.15
N ALA A 138 34.60 -15.06 -6.98
CA ALA A 138 34.73 -14.91 -8.43
C ALA A 138 34.13 -16.04 -9.31
N ALA A 139 33.60 -15.82 -10.52
CA ALA A 139 33.77 -14.74 -11.48
C ALA A 139 32.65 -14.81 -12.56
N GLY A 140 32.45 -13.67 -13.25
CA GLY A 140 31.75 -13.58 -14.54
C GLY A 140 30.71 -12.44 -14.56
N ARG A 141 31.04 -11.15 -14.71
CA ARG A 141 31.49 -10.42 -15.92
C ARG A 141 30.68 -10.82 -17.17
N ARG A 142 30.13 -9.94 -18.01
CA ARG A 142 30.15 -8.47 -18.16
C ARG A 142 29.14 -8.11 -19.27
N ALA A 143 28.87 -6.80 -19.37
CA ALA A 143 28.58 -6.02 -20.59
C ALA A 143 27.11 -5.95 -21.05
N GLY A 144 26.55 -4.78 -21.38
CA GLY A 144 27.23 -3.55 -21.74
C GLY A 144 26.39 -2.30 -21.62
N CYS A 145 27.11 -1.19 -21.56
CA CYS A 145 26.65 0.17 -21.69
C CYS A 145 26.19 0.47 -23.11
N ARG A 146 25.09 1.22 -23.25
CA ARG A 146 25.09 2.39 -24.13
C ARG A 146 24.02 3.40 -23.74
N ALA A 147 24.50 4.59 -23.36
CA ALA A 147 23.72 5.80 -23.30
C ALA A 147 23.36 6.25 -24.72
N ALA A 148 22.14 6.77 -24.89
CA ALA A 148 21.80 7.64 -26.00
C ALA A 148 20.95 8.80 -25.46
N ALA A 149 21.56 9.98 -25.47
CA ALA A 149 20.89 11.25 -25.30
C ALA A 149 20.06 11.54 -26.55
N GLY A 150 18.75 11.77 -26.37
CA GLY A 150 17.86 12.29 -27.41
C GLY A 150 17.27 13.61 -26.94
N ARG A 151 18.00 14.71 -27.16
CA ARG A 151 17.44 16.06 -27.13
C ARG A 151 16.81 16.31 -28.49
N THR A 152 15.49 16.42 -28.55
CA THR A 152 14.80 16.93 -29.75
C THR A 152 14.05 18.18 -29.37
N ALA A 153 14.57 19.30 -29.87
CA ALA A 153 13.97 20.62 -29.73
C ALA A 153 12.62 20.67 -30.45
N HIS A 154 11.57 21.08 -29.74
CA HIS A 154 10.33 21.53 -30.37
C HIS A 154 10.58 22.88 -31.04
N ARG A 155 10.77 22.84 -32.36
CA ARG A 155 10.76 24.03 -33.21
C ARG A 155 9.31 24.50 -33.34
N ARG A 156 9.01 25.70 -32.81
CA ARG A 156 7.81 26.47 -33.13
C ARG A 156 7.83 26.89 -34.60
N PRO A 157 6.73 26.77 -35.36
CA PRO A 157 6.43 27.70 -36.44
C PRO A 157 5.53 28.82 -35.92
N GLY A 158 6.03 30.04 -35.95
CA GLY A 158 5.22 31.25 -35.87
C GLY A 158 5.01 31.85 -37.27
N GLY A 159 3.86 32.50 -37.47
CA GLY A 159 3.54 33.44 -38.57
C GLY A 159 2.96 32.77 -39.82
N ARG A 160 1.98 33.32 -40.54
CA ARG A 160 1.27 34.63 -40.58
C ARG A 160 -0.15 34.31 -41.13
N ARG A 161 -1.26 34.82 -40.56
CA ARG A 161 -2.00 36.05 -40.97
C ARG A 161 -1.85 36.39 -42.46
N ASP A 162 -2.83 35.93 -43.24
CA ASP A 162 -3.47 36.72 -44.30
C ASP A 162 -4.86 37.15 -43.78
#